data_AF-A0A357I3I3-F1
#
_entry.id   AF-A0A357I3I3-F1
#
_cell.length_a   1.000
_cell.length_b   1.000
_cell.length_c   1.000
_cell.angle_alpha   90.00
_cell.angle_beta   90.00
_cell.angle_gamma   90.00
#
_symmetry.space_group_name_H-M   'P 1'
#
loop_
_entity.id
_entity.type
_entity.pdbx_description
1 polymer ?
#
loop_
_entity_poly.entity_id
_entity_poly.type
_entity_poly.pdbx_seq_one_letter_code
_entity_poly.pdbx_strand_id
1 'polypeptide(L)'
;MRTSDRSILWRLLRPRLWQVGAEWLLVTAVLLFARPLEAKFTAWADETLGWLPMSDLFYWLGVSLLIFGPLIALYRNISAMAMILADYMTSKLKKSTARAIHSIECLHPSRSTQVTNST
;
A
#
# COMPACT_ATOMS: atom_id res chain seq x y z
N MET A 1 2.02 4.12 -28.64
CA MET A 1 2.49 4.01 -27.23
C MET A 1 1.29 3.76 -26.33
N ARG A 2 1.30 2.70 -25.52
CA ARG A 2 0.12 2.16 -24.79
C ARG A 2 -0.31 3.08 -23.64
N THR A 3 -1.42 3.78 -23.82
CA THR A 3 -2.13 4.55 -22.77
C THR A 3 -2.93 3.67 -21.80
N SER A 4 -3.23 2.42 -22.15
CA SER A 4 -4.01 1.49 -21.31
C SER A 4 -3.35 1.13 -19.98
N ASP A 5 -2.02 1.02 -19.93
CA ASP A 5 -1.32 0.59 -18.71
C ASP A 5 -1.43 1.65 -17.59
N ARG A 6 -1.41 2.94 -17.97
CA ARG A 6 -1.58 4.05 -17.02
C ARG A 6 -3.00 4.10 -16.46
N SER A 7 -4.00 3.72 -17.27
CA SER A 7 -5.40 3.68 -16.85
C SER A 7 -5.70 2.56 -15.85
N ILE A 8 -5.01 1.41 -15.96
CA ILE A 8 -5.15 0.29 -15.02
C ILE A 8 -4.52 0.61 -13.67
N LEU A 9 -3.31 1.18 -13.67
CA LEU A 9 -2.65 1.66 -12.45
C LEU A 9 -3.54 2.69 -11.73
N TRP A 10 -4.13 3.61 -12.49
CA TRP A 10 -4.99 4.63 -11.91
C TRP A 10 -6.33 4.08 -11.43
N ARG A 11 -6.89 3.07 -12.10
CA ARG A 11 -8.11 2.38 -11.66
C ARG A 11 -7.90 1.54 -10.41
N LEU A 12 -6.68 1.02 -10.20
CA LEU A 12 -6.31 0.28 -8.98
C LEU A 12 -6.02 1.22 -7.81
N LEU A 13 -5.45 2.40 -8.07
CA LEU A 13 -5.04 3.36 -7.05
C LEU A 13 -6.21 4.25 -6.57
N ARG A 14 -7.16 4.58 -7.46
CA ARG A 14 -8.31 5.46 -7.18
C ARG A 14 -9.24 5.00 -6.04
N PRO A 15 -9.71 3.73 -5.98
CA PRO A 15 -10.57 3.30 -4.86
C PRO A 15 -9.83 3.32 -3.52
N ARG A 16 -8.51 3.08 -3.53
CA ARG A 16 -7.67 3.08 -2.33
C ARG A 16 -7.40 4.49 -1.82
N LEU A 17 -7.20 5.46 -2.72
CA LEU A 17 -7.08 6.87 -2.34
C LEU A 17 -8.37 7.44 -1.75
N TRP A 18 -9.53 7.04 -2.28
CA TRP A 18 -10.81 7.42 -1.69
C TRP A 18 -10.99 6.82 -0.30
N GLN A 19 -10.58 5.57 -0.10
CA GLN A 19 -10.61 4.92 1.20
C GLN A 19 -9.69 5.63 2.20
N VAL A 20 -8.46 5.98 1.82
CA VAL A 20 -7.54 6.76 2.66
C VAL A 20 -8.11 8.13 3.00
N GLY A 21 -8.69 8.82 2.01
CA GLY A 21 -9.33 10.11 2.23
C GLY A 21 -10.50 9.99 3.20
N ALA A 22 -11.33 8.96 3.06
CA ALA A 22 -12.45 8.69 3.96
C ALA A 22 -11.98 8.33 5.37
N GLU A 23 -10.93 7.51 5.51
CA GLU A 23 -10.32 7.17 6.80
C GLU A 23 -9.71 8.41 7.46
N TRP A 24 -8.97 9.24 6.73
CA TRP A 24 -8.46 10.52 7.23
C TRP A 24 -9.58 11.45 7.68
N LEU A 25 -10.67 11.53 6.91
CA LEU A 25 -11.82 12.35 7.24
C LEU A 25 -12.53 11.81 8.50
N LEU A 26 -12.60 10.48 8.65
CA LEU A 26 -13.11 9.83 9.85
C LEU A 26 -12.21 10.12 11.05
N VAL A 27 -10.88 9.99 10.93
CA VAL A 27 -9.94 10.32 12.00
C VAL A 27 -10.04 11.80 12.38
N THR A 28 -10.16 12.68 11.40
CA THR A 28 -10.31 14.13 11.63
C THR A 28 -11.64 14.45 12.32
N ALA A 29 -12.73 13.80 11.90
CA ALA A 29 -14.02 13.91 12.56
C ALA A 29 -13.96 13.38 14.00
N VAL A 30 -13.36 12.21 14.21
CA VAL A 30 -13.16 11.63 15.55
C VAL A 30 -12.32 12.56 16.42
N LEU A 31 -11.24 13.14 15.91
CA LEU A 31 -10.42 14.11 16.64
C LEU A 31 -11.19 15.40 16.97
N LEU A 32 -11.98 15.92 16.03
CA LEU A 32 -12.81 17.10 16.25
C LEU A 32 -13.84 16.87 17.35
N PHE A 33 -14.42 15.67 17.39
CA PHE A 33 -15.35 15.26 18.44
C PHE A 33 -14.64 14.68 19.68
N ALA A 34 -13.31 14.48 19.65
CA ALA A 34 -12.59 13.81 20.73
C ALA A 34 -12.63 14.61 22.02
N ARG A 35 -12.37 15.92 21.96
CA ARG A 35 -12.43 16.81 23.14
C ARG A 35 -13.81 16.85 23.83
N PRO A 36 -14.93 17.06 23.11
CA PRO A 36 -16.24 17.03 23.76
C PRO A 36 -16.67 15.63 24.22
N LEU A 37 -16.19 14.57 23.57
CA LEU A 37 -16.43 13.19 24.00
C LEU A 37 -15.58 12.79 25.21
N GLU A 38 -14.33 13.26 25.28
CA GLU A 38 -13.40 13.07 26.39
C GLU A 38 -14.03 13.56 27.70
N ALA A 39 -14.61 14.77 27.71
CA ALA A 39 -15.28 15.32 28.90
C ALA A 39 -16.48 14.47 29.37
N LYS A 40 -17.25 13.89 28.43
CA LYS A 40 -18.38 13.01 28.77
C LYS A 40 -17.90 11.63 29.23
N PHE A 41 -16.87 11.11 28.58
CA PHE A 41 -16.31 9.80 28.86
C PHE A 41 -15.57 9.79 30.19
N THR A 42 -14.79 10.82 30.47
CA THR A 42 -14.12 11.01 31.77
C THR A 42 -15.13 11.19 32.90
N ALA A 43 -16.20 11.97 32.72
CA ALA A 43 -17.25 12.09 33.73
C ALA A 43 -17.93 10.75 34.04
N TRP A 44 -18.30 9.98 33.01
CA TRP A 44 -18.88 8.65 33.18
C TRP A 44 -17.88 7.64 33.77
N ALA A 45 -16.61 7.71 33.35
CA ALA A 45 -15.54 6.84 33.82
C ALA A 45 -15.15 7.17 35.26
N ASP A 46 -15.21 8.43 35.70
CA ASP A 46 -14.95 8.81 37.08
C ASP A 46 -16.08 8.31 38.01
N GLU A 47 -17.33 8.33 37.53
CA GLU A 47 -18.49 7.78 38.26
C GLU A 47 -18.44 6.24 38.37
N THR A 48 -17.98 5.55 37.32
CA THR A 48 -18.00 4.08 37.25
C THR A 48 -16.69 3.42 37.69
N LEU A 49 -15.56 4.10 37.46
CA LEU A 49 -14.19 3.62 37.60
C LEU A 49 -13.32 4.67 38.33
N GLY A 50 -13.88 5.42 39.29
CA GLY A 50 -13.21 6.51 40.03
C GLY A 50 -11.94 6.13 40.82
N TRP A 51 -11.46 4.89 40.69
CA TRP A 51 -10.18 4.40 41.19
C TRP A 51 -9.08 4.35 40.11
N LEU A 52 -9.40 4.62 38.83
CA LEU A 52 -8.44 4.66 37.72
C LEU A 52 -8.07 6.11 37.37
N PRO A 53 -6.97 6.65 37.90
CA PRO A 53 -6.52 8.03 37.62
C PRO A 53 -5.99 8.25 36.18
N MET A 54 -6.12 7.25 35.29
CA MET A 54 -5.57 7.25 33.92
C MET A 54 -6.64 7.09 32.84
N SER A 55 -7.90 7.43 33.12
CA SER A 55 -9.02 7.32 32.16
C SER A 55 -8.78 8.08 30.85
N ASP A 56 -8.12 9.24 30.92
CA ASP A 56 -7.70 10.01 29.73
C ASP A 56 -6.71 9.23 28.86
N LEU A 57 -5.72 8.58 29.48
CA LEU A 57 -4.70 7.81 28.77
C LEU A 57 -5.30 6.58 28.07
N PHE A 58 -6.29 5.92 28.70
CA PHE A 58 -7.05 4.83 28.07
C PHE A 58 -7.93 5.31 26.92
N TYR A 59 -8.53 6.50 27.04
CA TYR A 59 -9.30 7.12 25.97
C TYR A 59 -8.42 7.39 24.74
N TRP A 60 -7.27 8.06 24.94
CA TRP A 60 -6.31 8.32 23.86
C TRP A 60 -5.70 7.05 23.28
N LEU A 61 -5.48 6.02 24.09
CA LEU A 61 -5.07 4.70 23.61
C LEU A 61 -6.14 4.06 22.72
N GLY A 62 -7.40 4.10 23.13
CA GLY A 62 -8.52 3.59 22.34
C GLY A 62 -8.67 4.32 21.02
N VAL A 63 -8.60 5.65 21.03
CA VAL A 63 -8.62 6.49 19.82
C VAL A 63 -7.43 6.16 18.92
N SER A 64 -6.23 6.07 19.47
CA SER A 64 -5.02 5.72 18.70
C SER A 64 -5.14 4.32 18.07
N LEU A 65 -5.62 3.34 18.83
CA LEU A 65 -5.82 1.98 18.35
C LEU A 65 -6.88 1.91 17.24
N LEU A 66 -7.95 2.70 17.36
CA LEU A 66 -8.96 2.85 16.32
C LEU A 66 -8.36 3.42 15.02
N ILE A 67 -7.41 4.36 15.13
CA ILE A 67 -6.65 4.92 13.99
C ILE A 67 -5.68 3.89 13.39
N PHE A 68 -5.09 3.01 14.21
CA PHE A 68 -4.15 1.99 13.73
C PHE A 68 -4.81 0.97 12.79
N GLY A 69 -6.08 0.61 13.00
CA GLY A 69 -6.80 -0.32 12.11
C GLY A 69 -6.74 0.05 10.62
N PRO A 70 -7.23 1.25 10.23
CA PRO A 70 -7.14 1.73 8.87
C PRO A 70 -5.69 1.92 8.38
N LEU A 71 -4.78 2.36 9.26
CA LEU A 71 -3.37 2.50 8.91
C LEU A 71 -2.72 1.16 8.49
N ILE A 72 -3.08 0.07 9.17
CA ILE A 72 -2.62 -1.29 8.83
C ILE A 72 -3.24 -1.77 7.51
N ALA A 73 -4.53 -1.50 7.30
CA ALA A 73 -5.22 -1.82 6.06
C ALA A 73 -4.58 -1.10 4.85
N LEU A 74 -4.17 0.16 5.04
CA LEU A 74 -3.45 0.95 4.05
C LEU A 74 -2.09 0.34 3.72
N TYR A 75 -1.30 -0.02 4.74
CA TYR A 75 0.03 -0.60 4.53
C TYR A 75 -0.03 -1.90 3.71
N ARG A 76 -1.01 -2.78 4.00
CA ARG A 76 -1.27 -4.00 3.20
C ARG A 76 -1.62 -3.69 1.75
N ASN A 77 -2.36 -2.60 1.51
CA ASN A 77 -2.72 -2.21 0.16
C ASN A 77 -1.51 -1.63 -0.61
N ILE A 78 -0.66 -0.84 0.03
CA ILE A 78 0.54 -0.27 -0.62
C ILE A 78 1.54 -1.37 -0.96
N SER A 79 1.74 -2.36 -0.09
CA SER A 79 2.66 -3.47 -0.37
C SER A 79 2.23 -4.29 -1.60
N ALA A 80 0.93 -4.57 -1.74
CA ALA A 80 0.39 -5.25 -2.91
C ALA A 80 0.58 -4.44 -4.21
N MET A 81 0.40 -3.11 -4.15
CA MET A 81 0.65 -2.24 -5.31
C MET A 81 2.13 -2.19 -5.68
N ALA A 82 3.02 -2.12 -4.68
CA ALA A 82 4.46 -2.12 -4.88
C ALA A 82 4.93 -3.42 -5.55
N MET A 83 4.39 -4.56 -5.14
CA MET A 83 4.68 -5.86 -5.75
C MET A 83 4.23 -5.90 -7.22
N ILE A 84 2.98 -5.51 -7.51
CA ILE A 84 2.47 -5.46 -8.90
C ILE A 84 3.31 -4.51 -9.76
N LEU A 85 3.72 -3.37 -9.21
CA LEU A 85 4.55 -2.40 -9.91
C LEU A 85 5.97 -2.95 -10.18
N ALA A 86 6.57 -3.63 -9.20
CA ALA A 86 7.86 -4.28 -9.34
C ALA A 86 7.83 -5.38 -10.42
N ASP A 87 6.79 -6.22 -10.43
CA ASP A 87 6.58 -7.25 -11.46
C ASP A 87 6.43 -6.65 -12.84
N TYR A 88 5.71 -5.53 -12.96
CA TYR A 88 5.56 -4.82 -14.23
C TYR A 88 6.88 -4.25 -14.74
N MET A 89 7.68 -3.62 -13.88
CA MET A 89 8.99 -3.07 -14.26
C MET A 89 9.97 -4.19 -14.63
N THR A 90 9.98 -5.28 -13.88
CA THR A 90 10.84 -6.44 -14.17
C THR A 90 10.46 -7.12 -15.48
N SER A 91 9.16 -7.26 -15.75
CA SER A 91 8.64 -7.82 -17.01
C SER A 91 9.03 -6.97 -18.23
N LYS A 92 9.07 -5.64 -18.08
CA LYS A 92 9.54 -4.73 -19.14
C LYS A 92 11.03 -4.91 -19.42
N LEU A 93 11.85 -5.01 -18.39
CA LEU A 93 13.29 -5.22 -18.49
C LEU A 93 13.59 -6.56 -19.18
N LYS A 94 12.97 -7.66 -18.74
CA LYS A 94 13.13 -8.99 -19.34
C LYS A 94 12.80 -9.00 -20.83
N LYS A 95 11.74 -8.30 -21.24
CA LYS A 95 11.33 -8.19 -22.65
C LYS A 95 12.22 -7.26 -23.49
N SER A 96 12.93 -6.32 -22.87
CA SER A 96 13.92 -5.48 -23.53
C SER A 96 15.20 -6.26 -23.80
N THR A 97 15.68 -7.00 -22.80
CA THR A 97 16.87 -7.84 -22.91
C THR A 97 16.68 -8.99 -23.90
N ALA A 98 15.52 -9.66 -23.89
CA ALA A 98 15.21 -10.72 -24.86
C ALA A 98 15.21 -10.20 -26.31
N ARG A 99 14.75 -8.96 -26.54
CA ARG A 99 14.84 -8.33 -27.87
C ARG A 99 16.26 -7.96 -28.26
N ALA A 100 17.07 -7.48 -27.32
CA ALA A 100 18.49 -7.20 -27.59
C ALA A 100 19.25 -8.48 -27.95
N ILE A 101 19.03 -9.58 -27.21
CA ILE A 101 19.64 -10.89 -27.48
C ILE A 101 19.19 -11.44 -28.84
N HIS A 102 17.88 -11.45 -29.13
CA HIS A 102 17.39 -11.90 -30.43
C HIS A 102 17.90 -11.02 -31.59
N SER A 103 18.08 -9.71 -31.37
CA SER A 103 18.67 -8.83 -32.39
C SER A 103 20.14 -9.16 -32.64
N ILE A 104 20.90 -9.53 -31.60
CA ILE A 104 22.29 -9.99 -31.72
C ILE A 104 22.36 -11.35 -32.44
N GLU A 105 21.46 -12.28 -32.11
CA GLU A 105 21.34 -13.60 -32.76
C GLU A 105 21.09 -13.46 -34.28
N CYS A 106 20.21 -12.55 -34.69
CA CYS A 106 19.94 -12.27 -36.10
C CYS A 106 21.09 -11.56 -36.83
N LEU A 107 21.93 -10.82 -36.10
CA LEU A 107 23.11 -10.15 -36.67
C LEU A 107 24.32 -11.09 -36.79
N HIS A 108 24.33 -12.21 -36.07
CA HIS A 108 25.40 -13.21 -36.14
C HIS A 108 24.84 -14.64 -36.28
N PRO A 109 24.13 -14.98 -37.37
CA PRO A 109 23.49 -16.29 -37.55
C PRO A 109 24.48 -17.46 -37.72
N SER A 110 25.79 -17.20 -37.83
CA SER A 110 26.79 -18.18 -38.25
C SER A 110 27.63 -18.83 -37.13
N ARG A 111 27.28 -18.70 -35.83
CA ARG A 111 28.13 -19.22 -34.74
C ARG A 111 27.60 -20.45 -33.98
N SER A 112 26.39 -20.93 -34.24
CA SER A 112 25.77 -22.00 -33.40
C SER A 112 25.90 -23.42 -33.94
N THR A 113 26.52 -23.66 -35.11
CA THR A 113 26.62 -25.01 -35.70
C THR A 113 27.97 -25.72 -35.49
N GLN A 114 28.93 -25.16 -34.74
CA GLN A 114 30.30 -25.70 -34.70
C GLN A 114 30.76 -26.31 -33.36
N VAL A 115 29.92 -26.46 -32.33
CA VAL A 115 30.39 -26.90 -30.99
C VAL A 115 29.81 -28.24 -30.50
N THR A 116 29.31 -29.11 -31.39
CA THR A 116 28.81 -30.45 -30.95
C THR A 116 29.43 -31.66 -31.64
N ASN A 117 30.42 -31.51 -32.53
CA ASN A 117 31.06 -32.64 -33.22
C ASN A 117 32.59 -32.65 -33.04
N SER A 118 33.03 -33.03 -31.84
CA SER A 118 34.38 -33.51 -31.50
C SER A 118 34.33 -33.71 -29.97
N THR A 119 34.38 -34.90 -29.39
CA THR A 119 34.99 -36.17 -29.77
C THR A 119 34.28 -37.26 -28.96
#